data_AF-A0A2S9FG47-F1
#
_entry.id   AF-A0A2S9FG47-F1
#
_cell.length_a   1.000
_cell.length_b   1.000
_cell.length_c   1.000
_cell.angle_alpha   90.00
_cell.angle_beta   90.00
_cell.angle_gamma   90.00
#
_symmetry.space_group_name_H-M   'P 1'
#
loop_
_entity.id
_entity.type
_entity.pdbx_description
1 polymer ?
#
loop_
_entity_poly.entity_id
_entity_poly.type
_entity_poly.pdbx_seq_one_letter_code
_entity_poly.pdbx_strand_id
1 'polypeptide(L)'
;MAQAPPARYLMRAKDLVDARYAEPITVDDLAAAAGLSRAHFSRMFTKCFGESPRAYLQTRRLERAASLLRHTDRSVAEICTMVGLQSLGSFTTT
;
A
#
# COMPACT_ATOMS: atom_id res chain seq x y z
N MET A 1 7.93 22.41 12.55
CA MET A 1 8.79 21.35 13.13
C MET A 1 9.37 20.56 11.97
N ALA A 2 10.67 20.65 11.73
CA ALA A 2 11.32 19.91 10.64
C ALA A 2 11.31 18.41 10.99
N GLN A 3 10.47 17.64 10.30
CA GLN A 3 10.43 16.19 10.44
C GLN A 3 11.76 15.66 9.94
N ALA A 4 12.48 14.90 10.77
CA ALA A 4 13.73 14.26 10.37
C ALA A 4 13.48 13.43 9.09
N PRO A 5 14.43 13.39 8.15
CA PRO A 5 14.25 12.65 6.91
C PRO A 5 13.85 11.20 7.22
N PRO A 6 12.90 10.63 6.47
CA PRO A 6 12.44 9.27 6.69
C PRO A 6 13.61 8.31 6.81
N ALA A 7 13.60 7.45 7.82
CA ALA A 7 14.67 6.47 7.96
C ALA A 7 14.69 5.57 6.71
N ARG A 8 15.89 5.25 6.21
CA ARG A 8 16.06 4.49 4.95
C ARG A 8 15.28 3.17 4.92
N TYR A 9 15.08 2.52 6.07
CA TYR A 9 14.28 1.30 6.17
C TYR A 9 12.78 1.54 5.92
N LEU A 10 12.23 2.69 6.31
CA LEU A 10 10.84 3.07 6.03
C LEU A 10 10.64 3.38 4.54
N MET A 11 11.63 4.02 3.92
CA MET A 11 11.62 4.26 2.47
C MET A 11 11.63 2.95 1.70
N ARG A 12 12.49 1.99 2.07
CA ARG A 12 12.51 0.65 1.44
C ARG A 12 11.16 -0.06 1.53
N ALA A 13 10.50 0.00 2.69
CA ALA A 13 9.17 -0.59 2.85
C ALA A 13 8.13 0.11 1.95
N LYS A 14 8.20 1.44 1.84
CA LYS A 14 7.34 2.21 0.94
C LYS A 14 7.59 1.86 -0.53
N ASP A 15 8.85 1.75 -0.94
CA ASP A 15 9.23 1.37 -2.31
C ASP A 15 8.75 -0.05 -2.64
N LEU A 16 8.80 -0.97 -1.66
CA LEU A 16 8.27 -2.31 -1.80
C LEU A 16 6.75 -2.30 -2.02
N VAL A 17 6.00 -1.48 -1.27
CA VAL A 17 4.56 -1.27 -1.51
C VAL A 17 4.33 -0.76 -2.93
N ASP A 18 5.08 0.26 -3.35
CA ASP A 18 4.90 0.90 -4.64
C ASP A 18 5.22 -0.03 -5.83
N ALA A 19 6.19 -0.94 -5.65
CA ALA A 19 6.57 -1.90 -6.67
C ALA A 19 5.65 -3.11 -6.75
N ARG A 20 5.08 -3.54 -5.60
CA ARG A 20 4.38 -4.83 -5.47
C ARG A 20 2.95 -4.70 -4.93
N TYR A 21 2.32 -3.53 -5.08
CA TYR A 21 0.95 -3.28 -4.57
C TYR A 21 -0.08 -4.29 -5.05
N ALA A 22 0.09 -4.87 -6.25
CA ALA A 22 -0.83 -5.84 -6.86
C ALA A 22 -0.72 -7.24 -6.24
N GLU A 23 0.37 -7.53 -5.53
CA GLU A 23 0.59 -8.81 -4.88
C GLU A 23 -0.12 -8.88 -3.52
N PRO A 24 -0.36 -10.08 -2.96
CA PRO A 24 -0.95 -10.26 -1.63
C PRO A 24 0.05 -9.92 -0.51
N ILE A 25 0.69 -8.75 -0.57
CA ILE A 25 1.61 -8.25 0.45
C ILE A 25 0.84 -7.89 1.73
N THR A 26 1.39 -8.34 2.84
CA THR A 26 0.90 -8.05 4.18
C THR A 26 1.76 -7.00 4.88
N VAL A 27 1.24 -6.43 5.96
CA VAL A 27 2.03 -5.51 6.81
C VAL A 27 3.24 -6.22 7.43
N ASP A 28 3.14 -7.53 7.67
CA ASP A 28 4.23 -8.34 8.20
C ASP A 28 5.39 -8.43 7.21
N ASP A 29 5.10 -8.57 5.91
CA ASP A 29 6.13 -8.55 4.84
C ASP A 29 6.86 -7.19 4.76
N LEU A 30 6.11 -6.10 4.90
CA LEU A 30 6.67 -4.75 4.91
C LEU A 30 7.56 -4.52 6.14
N ALA A 31 7.12 -5.01 7.30
CA ALA A 31 7.88 -4.92 8.54
C ALA A 31 9.17 -5.77 8.46
N ALA A 32 9.10 -6.96 7.89
CA ALA A 32 10.25 -7.82 7.64
C ALA A 32 11.27 -7.15 6.71
N ALA A 33 10.82 -6.51 5.62
CA ALA A 33 11.68 -5.75 4.72
C ALA A 33 12.36 -4.54 5.40
N ALA A 34 11.71 -3.97 6.41
CA ALA A 34 12.27 -2.90 7.24
C ALA A 34 13.13 -3.40 8.41
N GLY A 35 13.20 -4.72 8.66
CA GLY A 35 13.90 -5.31 9.80
C GLY A 35 13.25 -4.99 11.16
N LEU A 36 11.93 -4.75 11.19
CA LEU A 36 11.19 -4.34 12.38
C LEU A 36 10.07 -5.32 12.71
N SER A 37 9.66 -5.36 13.97
CA SER A 37 8.41 -6.01 14.34
C SER A 37 7.22 -5.22 13.77
N ARG A 38 6.12 -5.90 13.41
CA ARG A 38 4.93 -5.29 12.81
C ARG A 38 4.38 -4.11 13.61
N ALA A 39 4.34 -4.22 14.93
CA ALA A 39 3.83 -3.15 15.81
C ALA A 39 4.74 -1.91 15.77
N HIS A 40 6.06 -2.12 15.81
CA HIS A 40 7.03 -1.03 15.75
C HIS A 40 7.03 -0.37 14.37
N PHE A 41 7.04 -1.19 13.30
CA PHE A 41 6.93 -0.73 11.93
C PHE A 41 5.68 0.13 11.72
N SER A 42 4.51 -0.36 12.12
CA SER A 42 3.25 0.38 11.92
C SER A 42 3.28 1.75 12.61
N ARG A 43 3.78 1.82 13.85
CA ARG A 43 3.90 3.10 14.59
C ARG A 43 4.87 4.06 13.90
N MET A 44 6.04 3.58 13.50
CA MET A 44 7.05 4.41 12.85
C MET A 44 6.63 4.87 11.46
N PHE A 45 5.98 3.99 10.70
CA PHE A 45 5.43 4.29 9.37
C PHE A 45 4.35 5.37 9.48
N THR A 46 3.35 5.21 10.35
CA THR A 46 2.31 6.23 10.56
C THR A 46 2.89 7.57 11.03
N LYS A 47 3.86 7.54 11.96
CA LYS A 47 4.51 8.77 12.43
C LYS A 47 5.27 9.50 11.32
N CYS A 48 5.82 8.76 10.37
CA CYS A 48 6.63 9.31 9.29
C CYS A 48 5.82 9.73 8.06
N PHE A 49 4.77 8.98 7.70
CA PHE A 49 4.01 9.16 6.46
C PHE A 49 2.56 9.64 6.70
N GLY A 50 2.12 9.74 7.96
CA GLY A 50 0.80 10.25 8.32
C GLY A 50 -0.33 9.21 8.27
N GLU A 51 -0.12 8.07 7.61
CA GLU A 51 -1.13 7.01 7.50
C GLU A 51 -0.56 5.62 7.82
N SER A 52 -1.44 4.68 8.17
CA SER A 52 -1.01 3.31 8.48
C SER A 52 -0.51 2.58 7.22
N PRO A 53 0.40 1.59 7.34
CA PRO A 53 0.87 0.83 6.18
C PRO A 53 -0.25 0.16 5.37
N ARG A 54 -1.34 -0.26 6.04
CA ARG A 54 -2.52 -0.84 5.36
C ARG A 54 -3.29 0.19 4.56
N ALA A 55 -3.53 1.36 5.16
CA ALA A 55 -4.19 2.47 4.48
C ALA A 55 -3.36 2.90 3.26
N TYR A 56 -2.04 3.03 3.42
CA TYR A 56 -1.14 3.36 2.33
C TYR A 56 -1.23 2.37 1.16
N LEU A 57 -1.16 1.06 1.46
CA LEU A 57 -1.30 0.00 0.45
C LEU A 57 -2.67 0.07 -0.25
N GLN A 58 -3.75 0.29 0.50
CA GLN A 58 -5.10 0.42 -0.06
C GLN A 58 -5.21 1.64 -0.98
N THR A 59 -4.72 2.81 -0.54
CA THR A 59 -4.69 4.05 -1.33
C THR A 59 -3.94 3.81 -2.64
N ARG A 60 -2.77 3.16 -2.60
CA ARG A 60 -2.00 2.83 -3.81
C ARG A 60 -2.76 1.94 -4.79
N ARG A 61 -3.46 0.93 -4.28
CA ARG A 61 -4.31 0.05 -5.11
C ARG A 61 -5.45 0.82 -5.77
N LEU A 62 -6.09 1.74 -5.04
CA LEU A 62 -7.16 2.59 -5.56
C LEU A 62 -6.65 3.59 -6.60
N GLU A 63 -5.52 4.24 -6.36
CA GLU A 63 -4.87 5.14 -7.32
C GLU A 63 -4.57 4.42 -8.64
N ARG A 64 -4.07 3.18 -8.56
CA ARG A 64 -3.80 2.34 -9.73
C ARG A 64 -5.06 1.85 -10.41
N ALA A 65 -6.08 1.46 -9.66
CA ALA A 65 -7.38 1.07 -10.21
C ALA A 65 -8.03 2.23 -10.98
N ALA A 66 -8.01 3.43 -10.40
CA ALA A 66 -8.54 4.64 -11.03
C ALA A 66 -7.76 5.01 -12.31
N SER A 67 -6.44 4.78 -12.34
CA SER A 67 -5.64 4.95 -13.55
C SER A 67 -6.03 3.94 -14.64
N LEU A 68 -6.20 2.67 -14.30
CA LEU A 68 -6.63 1.63 -15.25
C LEU A 68 -8.04 1.90 -15.80
N LEU A 69 -8.97 2.33 -14.96
CA LEU A 69 -10.34 2.69 -15.36
C LEU A 69 -10.37 3.87 -16.35
N ARG A 70 -9.40 4.78 -16.30
CA ARG A 70 -9.32 5.93 -17.22
C ARG A 70 -8.59 5.64 -18.53
N HIS A 71 -7.77 4.60 -18.56
CA HIS A 71 -6.84 4.36 -19.69
C HIS A 71 -7.04 3.01 -20.36
N THR A 72 -8.00 2.20 -19.92
CA THR A 72 -8.29 0.89 -20.50
C THR A 72 -9.80 0.62 -20.51
N ASP A 73 -10.27 -0.17 -21.47
CA ASP A 73 -11.66 -0.64 -21.55
C ASP A 73 -11.89 -1.96 -20.76
N ARG A 74 -11.00 -2.26 -19.81
CA ARG A 74 -11.08 -3.47 -18.99
C ARG A 74 -12.28 -3.39 -18.06
N SER A 75 -12.91 -4.53 -17.80
CA SER A 75 -14.01 -4.59 -16.84
C SER A 75 -13.52 -4.28 -15.42
N VAL A 76 -14.41 -3.75 -14.58
CA VAL A 76 -14.12 -3.49 -13.16
C VAL A 76 -13.61 -4.74 -12.45
N ALA A 77 -14.16 -5.92 -12.78
CA ALA A 77 -13.75 -7.20 -12.22
C ALA A 77 -12.29 -7.56 -12.58
N GLU A 78 -11.88 -7.35 -13.83
CA GLU A 78 -10.49 -7.52 -14.26
C GLU A 78 -9.57 -6.54 -13.52
N ILE A 79 -9.97 -5.27 -13.41
CA ILE A 79 -9.18 -4.24 -12.74
C ILE A 79 -8.99 -4.56 -11.25
N CYS A 80 -10.04 -4.99 -10.54
CA CYS A 80 -9.94 -5.43 -9.14
C CYS A 80 -8.89 -6.54 -8.96
N THR A 81 -8.90 -7.51 -9.87
CA THR A 81 -7.92 -8.61 -9.88
C THR A 81 -6.50 -8.08 -10.13
N MET A 82 -6.34 -7.16 -11.09
CA MET A 82 -5.04 -6.57 -11.45
C MET A 82 -4.42 -5.72 -10.33
N VAL A 83 -5.23 -5.08 -9.49
CA VAL A 83 -4.73 -4.28 -8.36
C VAL A 83 -4.63 -5.06 -7.04
N GLY A 84 -4.84 -6.38 -7.07
CA GLY A 84 -4.73 -7.23 -5.89
C GLY A 84 -5.89 -7.07 -4.89
N LEU A 85 -7.03 -6.56 -5.33
CA LEU A 85 -8.26 -6.55 -4.53
C LEU A 85 -8.97 -7.89 -4.70
N GLN A 86 -8.95 -8.68 -3.63
CA GLN A 86 -9.44 -10.07 -3.64
C GLN A 86 -10.97 -10.19 -3.76
N SER A 87 -11.72 -9.10 -3.51
CA SER A 87 -13.19 -9.11 -3.54
C SER A 87 -13.76 -7.75 -3.96
N LEU A 88 -14.77 -7.76 -4.85
CA LEU A 88 -15.56 -6.58 -5.25
C LEU A 88 -16.18 -5.85 -4.04
N GLY A 89 -16.51 -6.56 -2.97
CA GLY A 89 -17.07 -5.98 -1.74
C GLY A 89 -16.13 -5.03 -0.98
N SER A 90 -14.82 -5.13 -1.17
CA SER A 90 -13.88 -4.14 -0.60
C SER A 90 -13.82 -2.83 -1.39
N PHE A 91 -14.37 -2.79 -2.61
CA PHE A 91 -14.38 -1.58 -3.44
C PHE A 91 -15.51 -0.60 -3.05
N THR A 92 -16.55 -1.09 -2.38
CA THR A 92 -17.79 -0.33 -2.09
C THR A 92 -17.89 0.23 -0.67
N THR A 93 -16.90 0.02 0.20
CA THR A 93 -17.02 0.31 1.65
C THR A 93 -15.97 1.31 2.18
N THR A 94 -15.31 2.10 1.34
CA THR A 94 -14.34 3.12 1.81
C THR A 94 -14.57 4.46 1.14
#